data_AF-A0A6P8JUG6-F1
#
_entry.id   AF-A0A6P8JUG6-F1
#
_cell.length_a   1.000
_cell.length_b   1.000
_cell.length_c   1.000
_cell.angle_alpha   90.00
_cell.angle_beta   90.00
_cell.angle_gamma   90.00
#
_symmetry.space_group_name_H-M   'P 1'
#
loop_
_entity.id
_entity.type
_entity.pdbx_description
1 polymer ?
#
loop_
_entity_poly.entity_id
_entity_poly.type
_entity_poly.pdbx_seq_one_letter_code
_entity_poly.pdbx_strand_id
1 'polypeptide(L)'
;MEESEPRYGAMWTFKLVAPYVIGGYLCGLAVTLAWNWWQLGHLVLGLNLTFAIPVALVLAVFYSRPVRCIVTLAVPSLCSSRGRAFLISLAFVIAAVGPTANILANLKVMLRSLACGQELLRQALGQMLDVILEPVNAIQLAVDLLMREVRRVLNLAMVVLLRIQDHLIAIIKTLKNCAAWLKSIVDLCNTEMGTPWARCKKTAHHAMIRCQAKMGVFKALCHATKLFLALCYPAKIIDVFCSGYWDLSWGLLDKISERYREFVRHIEEMFDANITFEHEFFFDTNSSKSLADVGEEIIQDINKRLSSFIFLSSFVDILCWVMVVTVFFKATIFYLRYMHSRQFQNVFLTKILSDIDRRHEKHGYDPLLPLHQLERAKYMKLTSLRLTLFEFVSIVENACFMATTCLQLFAICFLDYGLFWLLETMSFHGHQETGLEVPAYVDLEIKGGGFVADVMRGIANAFRPLTQKSILDVNPCIPLPVKPDYAEYLIILLLCLLAWLILLAEPYILRTRHLIMAYFYPKRAKERGMFLYNMISEDRIFLSLYAAESVMSLTTHGMLSTPENLLG
;
A
#
# COMPACT_ATOMS: atom_id res chain seq x y z
N MET A 1 57.45 -11.54 57.16
CA MET A 1 57.22 -10.32 57.94
C MET A 1 55.76 -9.96 57.81
N GLU A 2 55.14 -9.75 58.98
CA GLU A 2 53.78 -9.28 59.27
C GLU A 2 52.62 -10.08 58.64
N GLU A 3 52.14 -11.06 59.41
CA GLU A 3 50.72 -11.41 59.41
C GLU A 3 49.92 -10.16 59.78
N SER A 4 49.38 -9.47 58.77
CA SER A 4 48.34 -8.47 58.99
C SER A 4 47.06 -9.21 59.42
N GLU A 5 46.90 -9.43 60.73
CA GLU A 5 45.61 -9.79 61.30
C GLU A 5 44.55 -8.77 60.82
N PRO A 6 43.40 -9.20 60.29
CA PRO A 6 42.35 -8.27 59.95
C PRO A 6 41.80 -7.65 61.24
N ARG A 7 41.86 -6.31 61.35
CA ARG A 7 41.32 -5.47 62.45
C ARG A 7 40.10 -6.10 63.13
N TYR A 8 40.31 -6.84 64.21
CA TYR A 8 39.25 -7.45 65.02
C TYR A 8 38.42 -6.39 65.76
N GLY A 9 39.01 -5.23 66.06
CA GLY A 9 38.40 -4.15 66.84
C GLY A 9 37.18 -3.47 66.19
N ALA A 10 37.16 -3.30 64.87
CA ALA A 10 36.02 -2.66 64.18
C ALA A 10 34.78 -3.58 64.08
N MET A 11 34.96 -4.90 64.20
CA MET A 11 33.86 -5.87 64.15
C MET A 11 33.19 -6.05 65.52
N TRP A 12 33.87 -5.72 66.61
CA TRP A 12 33.37 -5.83 67.98
C TRP A 12 32.47 -4.63 68.35
N THR A 13 32.88 -3.41 67.98
CA THR A 13 32.08 -2.19 68.16
C THR A 13 30.78 -2.25 67.34
N PHE A 14 30.81 -2.80 66.12
CA PHE A 14 29.62 -2.96 65.27
C PHE A 14 28.61 -3.99 65.80
N LYS A 15 29.09 -5.10 66.40
CA LYS A 15 28.21 -6.10 67.00
C LYS A 15 27.47 -5.58 68.24
N LEU A 16 28.05 -4.60 68.94
CA LEU A 16 27.41 -3.94 70.08
C LEU A 16 26.41 -2.87 69.63
N VAL A 17 26.72 -2.08 68.60
CA VAL A 17 25.86 -0.95 68.17
C VAL A 17 24.67 -1.39 67.30
N ALA A 18 24.84 -2.41 66.45
CA ALA A 18 23.79 -2.91 65.57
C ALA A 18 22.46 -3.30 66.28
N PRO A 19 22.45 -4.02 67.41
CA PRO A 19 21.21 -4.36 68.09
C PRO A 19 20.47 -3.13 68.66
N TYR A 20 21.18 -2.08 69.08
CA TYR A 20 20.53 -0.83 69.52
C TYR A 20 19.92 -0.04 68.36
N VAL A 21 20.58 -0.02 67.19
CA VAL A 21 20.03 0.63 65.99
C VAL A 21 18.82 -0.14 65.45
N ILE A 22 18.88 -1.48 65.43
CA ILE A 22 17.76 -2.34 65.04
C ILE A 22 16.61 -2.22 66.04
N GLY A 23 16.91 -2.21 67.36
CA GLY A 23 15.94 -2.00 68.41
C GLY A 23 15.25 -0.63 68.31
N GLY A 24 16.01 0.43 68.07
CA GLY A 24 15.48 1.78 67.85
C GLY A 24 14.59 1.87 66.60
N TYR A 25 14.98 1.22 65.51
CA TYR A 25 14.18 1.16 64.28
C TYR A 25 12.88 0.36 64.46
N LEU A 26 12.94 -0.82 65.09
CA LEU A 26 11.76 -1.63 65.39
C LEU A 26 10.79 -0.93 66.34
N CYS A 27 11.33 -0.19 67.32
CA CYS A 27 10.52 0.60 68.24
C CYS A 27 9.87 1.78 67.51
N GLY A 28 10.59 2.49 66.64
CA GLY A 28 10.04 3.54 65.78
C GLY A 28 8.98 3.02 64.79
N LEU A 29 9.16 1.82 64.25
CA LEU A 29 8.18 1.14 63.40
C LEU A 29 6.92 0.77 64.19
N ALA A 30 7.08 0.24 65.41
CA ALA A 30 5.95 -0.10 66.27
C ALA A 30 5.14 1.14 66.69
N VAL A 31 5.81 2.25 67.02
CA VAL A 31 5.17 3.53 67.37
C VAL A 31 4.44 4.13 66.17
N THR A 32 5.03 4.09 64.98
CA THR A 32 4.38 4.59 63.75
C THR A 32 3.22 3.71 63.27
N LEU A 33 3.30 2.39 63.46
CA LEU A 33 2.18 1.48 63.22
C LEU A 33 1.05 1.67 64.23
N ALA A 34 1.37 1.87 65.52
CA ALA A 34 0.39 2.16 66.56
C ALA A 34 -0.29 3.52 66.34
N TRP A 35 0.47 4.54 65.93
CA TRP A 35 -0.06 5.87 65.58
C TRP A 35 -0.97 5.82 64.34
N ASN A 36 -0.57 5.09 63.29
CA ASN A 36 -1.42 4.90 62.10
C ASN A 36 -2.69 4.09 62.40
N TRP A 37 -2.59 3.07 63.27
CA TRP A 37 -3.73 2.29 63.74
C TRP A 37 -4.74 3.16 64.51
N TRP A 38 -4.24 4.13 65.28
CA TRP A 38 -5.06 5.07 66.04
C TRP A 38 -5.71 6.16 65.15
N GLN A 39 -4.99 6.67 64.14
CA GLN A 39 -5.39 7.89 63.44
C GLN A 39 -6.32 7.66 62.24
N LEU A 40 -6.22 6.56 61.47
CA LEU A 40 -7.05 6.37 60.27
C LEU A 40 -7.06 4.90 59.84
N GLY A 41 -8.13 4.18 60.18
CA GLY A 41 -8.31 2.77 59.83
C GLY A 41 -8.06 2.48 58.34
N HIS A 42 -7.12 1.56 58.11
CA HIS A 42 -6.95 0.72 56.90
C HIS A 42 -6.23 1.22 55.63
N LEU A 43 -5.80 2.48 55.44
CA LEU A 43 -5.26 2.88 54.12
C LEU A 43 -3.72 2.95 53.95
N VAL A 44 -2.90 2.76 55.00
CA VAL A 44 -1.43 2.99 54.90
C VAL A 44 -0.59 1.84 55.47
N LEU A 45 -1.05 0.59 55.31
CA LEU A 45 -0.22 -0.59 55.64
C LEU A 45 0.85 -0.85 54.54
N GLY A 46 0.52 -0.58 53.27
CA GLY A 46 1.40 -0.84 52.12
C GLY A 46 2.61 0.09 52.00
N LEU A 47 2.45 1.37 52.33
CA LEU A 47 3.55 2.35 52.30
C LEU A 47 4.59 2.10 53.41
N ASN A 48 4.20 1.59 54.57
CA ASN A 48 5.17 1.32 55.65
C ASN A 48 5.96 0.02 55.44
N LEU A 49 5.34 -1.03 54.86
CA LEU A 49 6.06 -2.27 54.52
C LEU A 49 7.06 -2.09 53.35
N THR A 50 6.73 -1.22 52.38
CA THR A 50 7.60 -0.96 51.21
C THR A 50 8.91 -0.27 51.57
N PHE A 51 8.97 0.50 52.67
CA PHE A 51 10.23 1.07 53.20
C PHE A 51 10.87 0.20 54.29
N ALA A 52 10.07 -0.52 55.10
CA ALA A 52 10.59 -1.37 56.16
C ALA A 52 11.32 -2.61 55.64
N ILE A 53 10.87 -3.23 54.55
CA ILE A 53 11.51 -4.41 53.97
C ILE A 53 12.90 -4.07 53.39
N PRO A 54 13.08 -3.03 52.57
CA PRO A 54 14.41 -2.62 52.09
C PRO A 54 15.35 -2.23 53.22
N VAL A 55 14.88 -1.48 54.23
CA VAL A 55 15.71 -1.08 55.37
C VAL A 55 16.10 -2.28 56.23
N ALA A 56 15.20 -3.22 56.48
CA ALA A 56 15.51 -4.47 57.19
C ALA A 56 16.45 -5.38 56.37
N LEU A 57 16.27 -5.46 55.04
CA LEU A 57 17.20 -6.14 54.14
C LEU A 57 18.58 -5.50 54.21
N VAL A 58 18.68 -4.18 54.10
CA VAL A 58 19.93 -3.41 54.20
C VAL A 58 20.60 -3.63 55.56
N LEU A 59 19.85 -3.61 56.67
CA LEU A 59 20.38 -3.92 58.01
C LEU A 59 20.84 -5.38 58.15
N ALA A 60 20.11 -6.33 57.54
CA ALA A 60 20.50 -7.75 57.47
C ALA A 60 21.75 -7.97 56.60
N VAL A 61 21.91 -7.18 55.53
CA VAL A 61 23.12 -7.15 54.69
C VAL A 61 24.34 -6.84 55.55
N PHE A 62 24.25 -5.95 56.54
CA PHE A 62 25.40 -5.56 57.35
C PHE A 62 25.81 -6.56 58.45
N TYR A 63 24.91 -7.47 58.87
CA TYR A 63 25.15 -8.31 60.06
C TYR A 63 26.06 -9.53 59.78
N SER A 64 25.86 -10.22 58.66
CA SER A 64 26.51 -11.51 58.41
C SER A 64 27.57 -11.43 57.30
N ARG A 65 28.77 -11.99 57.54
CA ARG A 65 29.85 -12.08 56.53
C ARG A 65 29.38 -12.68 55.18
N PRO A 66 28.65 -13.81 55.14
CA PRO A 66 28.13 -14.36 53.88
C PRO A 66 27.14 -13.43 53.19
N VAL A 67 26.26 -12.74 53.92
CA VAL A 67 25.26 -11.84 53.32
C VAL A 67 25.95 -10.61 52.70
N ARG A 68 26.91 -9.98 53.40
CA ARG A 68 27.75 -8.91 52.83
C ARG A 68 28.44 -9.33 51.55
N CYS A 69 28.99 -10.54 51.54
CA CYS A 69 29.66 -11.10 50.37
C CYS A 69 28.67 -11.28 49.21
N ILE A 70 27.53 -11.93 49.44
CA ILE A 70 26.49 -12.17 48.42
C ILE A 70 25.97 -10.85 47.82
N VAL A 71 25.76 -9.82 48.65
CA VAL A 71 25.30 -8.50 48.17
C VAL A 71 26.37 -7.81 47.34
N THR A 72 27.63 -7.87 47.77
CA THR A 72 28.74 -7.35 46.97
C THR A 72 28.89 -8.11 45.65
N LEU A 73 28.62 -9.42 45.63
CA LEU A 73 28.61 -10.25 44.42
C LEU A 73 27.40 -10.00 43.51
N ALA A 74 26.30 -9.48 44.05
CA ALA A 74 25.13 -9.09 43.27
C ALA A 74 25.48 -7.93 42.31
N VAL A 75 26.37 -7.01 42.70
CA VAL A 75 26.77 -5.85 41.87
C VAL A 75 27.39 -6.28 40.52
N PRO A 76 28.45 -7.12 40.47
CA PRO A 76 28.92 -7.67 39.19
C PRO A 76 27.89 -8.54 38.47
N SER A 77 26.93 -9.10 39.21
CA SER A 77 25.86 -9.94 38.65
C SER A 77 24.77 -9.14 37.93
N LEU A 78 24.63 -7.84 38.23
CA LEU A 78 23.78 -6.94 37.47
C LEU A 78 24.31 -6.78 36.03
N CYS A 79 25.63 -6.77 35.83
CA CYS A 79 26.23 -6.69 34.49
C CYS A 79 26.24 -8.02 33.73
N SER A 80 25.39 -8.98 34.12
CA SER A 80 25.24 -10.25 33.41
C SER A 80 24.17 -10.16 32.31
N SER A 81 23.98 -11.25 31.57
CA SER A 81 22.87 -11.41 30.63
C SER A 81 21.49 -11.03 31.18
N ARG A 82 21.27 -11.13 32.51
CA ARG A 82 20.02 -10.68 33.14
C ARG A 82 19.89 -9.16 33.13
N GLY A 83 20.88 -8.39 33.57
CA GLY A 83 20.75 -6.92 33.54
C GLY A 83 20.55 -6.36 32.13
N ARG A 84 21.16 -6.98 31.10
CA ARG A 84 20.89 -6.61 29.71
C ARG A 84 19.45 -6.89 29.30
N ALA A 85 18.92 -8.07 29.63
CA ALA A 85 17.53 -8.41 29.35
C ALA A 85 16.56 -7.39 29.99
N PHE A 86 16.89 -6.88 31.18
CA PHE A 86 16.12 -5.82 31.83
C PHE A 86 16.17 -4.50 31.04
N LEU A 87 17.35 -4.04 30.64
CA LEU A 87 17.50 -2.82 29.83
C LEU A 87 16.72 -2.91 28.51
N ILE A 88 16.80 -4.05 27.82
CA ILE A 88 16.05 -4.29 26.58
C ILE A 88 14.55 -4.34 26.85
N SER A 89 14.09 -4.99 27.92
CA SER A 89 12.66 -4.98 28.27
C SER A 89 12.15 -3.57 28.58
N LEU A 90 12.94 -2.76 29.26
CA LEU A 90 12.61 -1.36 29.54
C LEU A 90 12.51 -0.54 28.24
N ALA A 91 13.43 -0.76 27.30
CA ALA A 91 13.39 -0.13 25.98
C ALA A 91 12.12 -0.53 25.21
N PHE A 92 11.69 -1.79 25.26
CA PHE A 92 10.43 -2.23 24.66
C PHE A 92 9.19 -1.60 25.30
N VAL A 93 9.20 -1.42 26.62
CA VAL A 93 8.09 -0.76 27.33
C VAL A 93 7.98 0.70 26.89
N ILE A 94 9.10 1.41 26.83
CA ILE A 94 9.14 2.80 26.35
C ILE A 94 8.68 2.83 24.89
N ALA A 95 9.17 1.93 24.04
CA ALA A 95 8.75 1.82 22.64
C ALA A 95 7.23 1.53 22.48
N ALA A 96 6.64 0.76 23.40
CA ALA A 96 5.22 0.43 23.39
C ALA A 96 4.34 1.60 23.83
N VAL A 97 4.73 2.33 24.88
CA VAL A 97 3.96 3.46 25.42
C VAL A 97 4.13 4.73 24.58
N GLY A 98 5.30 4.89 23.95
CA GLY A 98 5.67 6.06 23.17
C GLY A 98 5.48 5.87 21.66
N PRO A 99 6.54 5.47 20.92
CA PRO A 99 6.50 5.31 19.46
C PRO A 99 5.31 4.48 18.93
N THR A 100 4.98 3.37 19.57
CA THR A 100 3.86 2.51 19.13
C THR A 100 2.49 3.19 19.31
N ALA A 101 2.32 3.96 20.39
CA ALA A 101 1.11 4.75 20.60
C ALA A 101 1.02 5.89 19.58
N ASN A 102 2.16 6.53 19.25
CA ASN A 102 2.21 7.57 18.23
C ASN A 102 1.92 7.03 16.83
N ILE A 103 2.45 5.85 16.47
CA ILE A 103 2.10 5.13 15.24
C ILE A 103 0.58 4.94 15.16
N LEU A 104 -0.04 4.48 16.25
CA LEU A 104 -1.48 4.22 16.27
C LEU A 104 -2.30 5.50 16.13
N ALA A 105 -1.86 6.60 16.75
CA ALA A 105 -2.49 7.91 16.60
C ALA A 105 -2.40 8.42 15.16
N ASN A 106 -1.22 8.32 14.53
CA ASN A 106 -1.01 8.70 13.14
C ASN A 106 -1.77 7.80 12.16
N LEU A 107 -1.84 6.49 12.42
CA LEU A 107 -2.65 5.57 11.63
C LEU A 107 -4.14 5.95 11.68
N LYS A 108 -4.63 6.38 12.85
CA LYS A 108 -6.00 6.88 13.01
C LYS A 108 -6.26 8.16 12.22
N VAL A 109 -5.30 9.09 12.21
CA VAL A 109 -5.38 10.30 11.38
C VAL A 109 -5.44 9.93 9.89
N MET A 110 -4.56 9.02 9.46
CA MET A 110 -4.52 8.54 8.07
C MET A 110 -5.85 7.92 7.64
N LEU A 111 -6.40 7.01 8.43
CA LEU A 111 -7.66 6.33 8.14
C LEU A 111 -8.84 7.30 8.08
N ARG A 112 -8.90 8.29 8.98
CA ARG A 112 -9.93 9.34 8.96
C ARG A 112 -9.83 10.23 7.74
N SER A 113 -8.62 10.64 7.37
CA SER A 113 -8.35 11.43 6.18
C SER A 113 -8.76 10.68 4.91
N LEU A 114 -8.41 9.41 4.79
CA LEU A 114 -8.81 8.54 3.68
C LEU A 114 -10.34 8.38 3.60
N ALA A 115 -11.00 8.14 4.74
CA ALA A 115 -12.45 8.03 4.79
C ALA A 115 -13.16 9.33 4.37
N CYS A 116 -12.67 10.48 4.86
CA CYS A 116 -13.17 11.79 4.46
C CYS A 116 -12.96 12.03 2.95
N GLY A 117 -11.76 11.73 2.43
CA GLY A 117 -11.45 11.89 1.01
C GLY A 117 -12.33 11.03 0.11
N GLN A 118 -12.66 9.81 0.54
CA GLN A 118 -13.61 8.96 -0.18
C GLN A 118 -15.05 9.50 -0.16
N GLU A 119 -15.53 9.97 0.98
CA GLU A 119 -16.87 10.55 1.07
C GLU A 119 -16.97 11.84 0.24
N LEU A 120 -15.95 12.70 0.30
CA LEU A 120 -15.85 13.90 -0.52
C LEU A 120 -15.84 13.54 -2.01
N LEU A 121 -15.07 12.53 -2.42
CA LEU A 121 -15.04 12.04 -3.79
C LEU A 121 -16.41 11.49 -4.22
N ARG A 122 -17.09 10.72 -3.35
CA ARG A 122 -18.43 10.19 -3.62
C ARG A 122 -19.46 11.30 -3.78
N GLN A 123 -19.42 12.33 -2.93
CA GLN A 123 -20.30 13.49 -3.02
C GLN A 123 -20.02 14.30 -4.30
N ALA A 124 -18.75 14.52 -4.62
CA ALA A 124 -18.33 15.20 -5.84
C ALA A 124 -18.81 14.45 -7.09
N LEU A 125 -18.61 13.13 -7.14
CA LEU A 125 -19.07 12.29 -8.25
C LEU A 125 -20.59 12.26 -8.37
N GLY A 126 -21.31 12.22 -7.23
CA GLY A 126 -22.78 12.32 -7.23
C GLY A 126 -23.28 13.63 -7.82
N GLN A 127 -22.73 14.75 -7.35
CA GLN A 127 -23.07 16.08 -7.89
C GLN A 127 -22.69 16.20 -9.37
N MET A 128 -21.55 15.65 -9.79
CA MET A 128 -21.16 15.63 -11.20
C MET A 128 -22.14 14.84 -12.05
N LEU A 129 -22.57 13.65 -11.60
CA LEU A 129 -23.47 12.80 -12.35
C LEU A 129 -24.82 13.50 -12.58
N ASP A 130 -25.36 14.17 -11.56
CA ASP A 130 -26.60 14.95 -11.68
C ASP A 130 -26.45 16.09 -12.70
N VAL A 131 -25.36 16.86 -12.61
CA VAL A 131 -25.05 17.98 -13.53
C VAL A 131 -24.78 17.49 -14.96
N ILE A 132 -24.21 16.29 -15.12
CA ILE A 132 -23.90 15.67 -16.42
C ILE A 132 -25.17 15.11 -17.10
N LEU A 133 -26.10 14.54 -16.32
CA LEU A 133 -27.33 13.93 -16.84
C LEU A 133 -28.39 14.97 -17.21
N GLU A 134 -28.41 16.13 -16.56
CA GLU A 134 -29.39 17.19 -16.83
C GLU A 134 -29.39 17.70 -18.29
N PRO A 135 -28.25 18.10 -18.90
CA PRO A 135 -28.23 18.54 -20.30
C PRO A 135 -28.54 17.41 -21.27
N VAL A 136 -28.17 16.17 -20.93
CA VAL A 136 -28.45 14.99 -21.75
C VAL A 136 -29.96 14.74 -21.85
N ASN A 137 -30.68 14.78 -20.73
CA ASN A 137 -32.14 14.65 -20.70
C ASN A 137 -32.82 15.79 -21.47
N ALA A 138 -32.31 17.02 -21.36
CA ALA A 138 -32.82 18.17 -22.09
C ALA A 138 -32.59 18.06 -23.61
N ILE A 139 -31.41 17.59 -24.03
CA ILE A 139 -31.09 17.34 -25.44
C ILE A 139 -31.98 16.24 -26.00
N GLN A 140 -32.16 15.13 -25.28
CA GLN A 140 -33.03 14.04 -25.71
C GLN A 140 -34.46 14.54 -25.96
N LEU A 141 -35.02 15.31 -25.02
CA LEU A 141 -36.35 15.90 -25.17
C LEU A 141 -36.43 16.86 -26.37
N ALA A 142 -35.43 17.73 -26.55
CA ALA A 142 -35.39 18.69 -27.65
C ALA A 142 -35.31 18.00 -29.02
N VAL A 143 -34.51 16.95 -29.13
CA VAL A 143 -34.36 16.15 -30.35
C VAL A 143 -35.64 15.37 -30.66
N ASP A 144 -36.26 14.76 -29.66
CA ASP A 144 -37.52 14.04 -29.83
C ASP A 144 -38.65 14.97 -30.31
N LEU A 145 -38.74 16.18 -29.75
CA LEU A 145 -39.70 17.21 -30.19
C LEU A 145 -39.42 17.65 -31.63
N LEU A 146 -38.16 17.94 -31.96
CA LEU A 146 -37.77 18.36 -33.31
C LEU A 146 -38.05 17.28 -34.35
N MET A 147 -37.66 16.03 -34.09
CA MET A 147 -37.89 14.92 -35.01
C MET A 147 -39.39 14.64 -35.18
N ARG A 148 -40.20 14.84 -34.14
CA ARG A 148 -41.66 14.73 -34.23
C ARG A 148 -42.25 15.79 -35.16
N GLU A 149 -41.84 17.05 -35.04
CA GLU A 149 -42.30 18.12 -35.92
C GLU A 149 -41.79 17.95 -37.36
N VAL A 150 -40.52 17.57 -37.54
CA VAL A 150 -39.96 17.27 -38.87
C VAL A 150 -40.72 16.13 -39.54
N ARG A 151 -40.97 15.02 -38.84
CA ARG A 151 -41.74 13.88 -39.37
C ARG A 151 -43.19 14.29 -39.71
N ARG A 152 -43.79 15.16 -38.90
CA ARG A 152 -45.13 15.71 -39.17
C ARG A 152 -45.15 16.52 -40.47
N VAL A 153 -44.19 17.41 -40.66
CA VAL A 153 -44.06 18.24 -41.88
C VAL A 153 -43.75 17.37 -43.10
N LEU A 154 -42.83 16.40 -42.95
CA LEU A 154 -42.48 15.45 -44.02
C LEU A 154 -43.70 14.65 -44.48
N ASN A 155 -44.50 14.11 -43.54
CA ASN A 155 -45.71 13.36 -43.88
C ASN A 155 -46.72 14.23 -44.66
N LEU A 156 -46.91 15.49 -44.25
CA LEU A 156 -47.75 16.44 -44.98
C LEU A 156 -47.20 16.71 -46.39
N ALA A 157 -45.90 16.91 -46.52
CA ALA A 157 -45.24 17.16 -47.81
C ALA A 157 -45.29 15.93 -48.73
N MET A 158 -45.05 14.72 -48.21
CA MET A 158 -45.10 13.48 -48.98
C MET A 158 -46.49 13.21 -49.51
N VAL A 159 -47.54 13.43 -48.72
CA VAL A 159 -48.92 13.31 -49.22
C VAL A 159 -49.16 14.21 -50.44
N VAL A 160 -48.62 15.43 -50.44
CA VAL A 160 -48.75 16.35 -51.58
C VAL A 160 -47.92 15.87 -52.77
N LEU A 161 -46.66 15.49 -52.55
CA LEU A 161 -45.75 15.05 -53.62
C LEU A 161 -46.23 13.75 -54.30
N LEU A 162 -46.78 12.81 -53.53
CA LEU A 162 -47.39 11.58 -54.04
C LEU A 162 -48.68 11.88 -54.81
N ARG A 163 -49.53 12.81 -54.34
CA ARG A 163 -50.70 13.25 -55.13
C ARG A 163 -50.30 13.88 -56.47
N ILE A 164 -49.25 14.71 -56.47
CA ILE A 164 -48.71 15.28 -57.71
C ILE A 164 -48.22 14.17 -58.64
N GLN A 165 -47.59 13.13 -58.10
CA GLN A 165 -47.18 11.95 -58.84
C GLN A 165 -48.36 11.26 -59.54
N ASP A 166 -49.42 10.99 -58.78
CA ASP A 166 -50.63 10.34 -59.30
C ASP A 166 -51.28 11.17 -60.40
N HIS A 167 -51.37 12.49 -60.20
CA HIS A 167 -51.87 13.42 -61.21
C HIS A 167 -50.98 13.42 -62.46
N LEU A 168 -49.67 13.42 -62.32
CA LEU A 168 -48.73 13.39 -63.44
C LEU A 168 -48.84 12.08 -64.23
N ILE A 169 -48.96 10.94 -63.56
CA ILE A 169 -49.20 9.64 -64.20
C ILE A 169 -50.55 9.64 -64.93
N ALA A 170 -51.60 10.19 -64.31
CA ALA A 170 -52.91 10.30 -64.94
C ALA A 170 -52.88 11.21 -66.19
N ILE A 171 -52.16 12.33 -66.15
CA ILE A 171 -51.96 13.24 -67.30
C ILE A 171 -51.21 12.52 -68.42
N ILE A 172 -50.11 11.83 -68.12
CA ILE A 172 -49.35 11.08 -69.14
C ILE A 172 -50.22 9.98 -69.76
N LYS A 173 -50.98 9.24 -68.94
CA LYS A 173 -51.88 8.18 -69.41
C LYS A 173 -53.00 8.73 -70.30
N THR A 174 -53.61 9.85 -69.91
CA THR A 174 -54.64 10.51 -70.73
C THR A 174 -54.07 11.05 -72.03
N LEU A 175 -52.89 11.67 -72.02
CA LEU A 175 -52.18 12.08 -73.24
C LEU A 175 -51.89 10.90 -74.16
N LYS A 176 -51.40 9.77 -73.61
CA LYS A 176 -51.17 8.52 -74.36
C LYS A 176 -52.47 8.01 -75.00
N ASN A 177 -53.57 8.00 -74.25
CA ASN A 177 -54.88 7.58 -74.77
C ASN A 177 -55.41 8.52 -75.85
N CYS A 178 -55.31 9.84 -75.66
CA CYS A 178 -55.71 10.84 -76.67
C CYS A 178 -54.88 10.72 -77.95
N ALA A 179 -53.58 10.47 -77.82
CA ALA A 179 -52.72 10.25 -78.98
C ALA A 179 -53.00 8.93 -79.69
N ALA A 180 -53.30 7.85 -78.95
CA ALA A 180 -53.73 6.59 -79.54
C ALA A 180 -55.07 6.74 -80.30
N TRP A 181 -56.02 7.47 -79.72
CA TRP A 181 -57.27 7.84 -80.41
C TRP A 181 -56.99 8.67 -81.66
N LEU A 182 -56.14 9.69 -81.56
CA LEU A 182 -55.80 10.54 -82.70
C LEU A 182 -55.10 9.76 -83.81
N LYS A 183 -54.22 8.81 -83.45
CA LYS A 183 -53.60 7.86 -84.39
C LYS A 183 -54.66 7.02 -85.09
N SER A 184 -55.67 6.52 -84.38
CA SER A 184 -56.78 5.79 -85.00
C SER A 184 -57.57 6.64 -86.00
N ILE A 185 -57.74 7.95 -85.75
CA ILE A 185 -58.40 8.86 -86.70
C ILE A 185 -57.52 9.11 -87.93
N VAL A 186 -56.21 9.28 -87.75
CA VAL A 186 -55.24 9.41 -88.86
C VAL A 186 -55.19 8.12 -89.70
N ASP A 187 -55.18 6.95 -89.06
CA ASP A 187 -55.19 5.64 -89.74
C ASP A 187 -56.51 5.42 -90.51
N LEU A 188 -57.64 5.84 -89.97
CA LEU A 188 -58.93 5.81 -90.67
C LEU A 188 -58.93 6.74 -91.90
N CYS A 189 -58.30 7.91 -91.80
CA CYS A 189 -58.13 8.83 -92.94
C CYS A 189 -57.24 8.22 -94.04
N ASN A 190 -56.25 7.40 -93.67
CA ASN A 190 -55.31 6.80 -94.63
C ASN A 190 -55.80 5.48 -95.24
N THR A 191 -56.61 4.69 -94.53
CA THR A 191 -57.00 3.32 -94.98
C THR A 191 -58.33 3.26 -95.73
N GLU A 192 -59.35 4.02 -95.30
CA GLU A 192 -60.72 3.87 -95.84
C GLU A 192 -61.05 4.87 -96.98
N MET A 193 -60.42 6.04 -97.00
CA MET A 193 -60.72 7.07 -98.01
C MET A 193 -59.47 7.92 -98.29
N GLY A 194 -58.70 7.60 -99.33
CA GLY A 194 -57.59 8.47 -99.77
C GLY A 194 -57.98 9.96 -99.80
N THR A 195 -57.01 10.86 -99.61
CA THR A 195 -57.24 12.19 -99.02
C THR A 195 -58.49 12.95 -99.53
N PRO A 196 -59.27 13.61 -98.65
CA PRO A 196 -60.53 14.28 -99.02
C PRO A 196 -60.37 15.26 -100.19
N TRP A 197 -59.25 15.97 -100.23
CA TRP A 197 -58.84 16.82 -101.34
C TRP A 197 -58.64 16.04 -102.64
N ALA A 198 -57.88 14.94 -102.62
CA ALA A 198 -57.63 14.11 -103.80
C ALA A 198 -58.93 13.55 -104.38
N ARG A 199 -59.87 13.12 -103.52
CA ARG A 199 -61.18 12.60 -103.95
C ARG A 199 -62.10 13.68 -104.53
N CYS A 200 -62.14 14.86 -103.93
CA CYS A 200 -62.92 16.00 -104.46
C CYS A 200 -62.39 16.41 -105.84
N LYS A 201 -61.06 16.57 -105.96
CA LYS A 201 -60.39 16.88 -107.23
C LYS A 201 -60.67 15.80 -108.30
N LYS A 202 -60.55 14.52 -107.95
CA LYS A 202 -60.80 13.40 -108.88
C LYS A 202 -62.25 13.38 -109.36
N THR A 203 -63.22 13.61 -108.47
CA THR A 203 -64.66 13.60 -108.80
C THR A 203 -65.04 14.80 -109.67
N ALA A 204 -64.58 16.00 -109.31
CA ALA A 204 -64.80 17.22 -110.09
C ALA A 204 -64.20 17.09 -111.50
N HIS A 205 -63.00 16.50 -111.62
CA HIS A 205 -62.36 16.25 -112.90
C HIS A 205 -63.11 15.21 -113.75
N HIS A 206 -63.63 14.14 -113.11
CA HIS A 206 -64.45 13.14 -113.81
C HIS A 206 -65.80 13.70 -114.29
N ALA A 207 -66.40 14.62 -113.54
CA ALA A 207 -67.62 15.32 -113.93
C ALA A 207 -67.36 16.27 -115.13
N MET A 208 -66.22 16.98 -115.13
CA MET A 208 -65.80 17.83 -116.23
C MET A 208 -65.60 17.04 -117.53
N ILE A 209 -64.90 15.89 -117.48
CA ILE A 209 -64.71 15.02 -118.66
C ILE A 209 -66.06 14.49 -119.18
N ARG A 210 -66.95 14.04 -118.28
CA ARG A 210 -68.29 13.56 -118.68
C ARG A 210 -69.15 14.66 -119.29
N CYS A 211 -69.04 15.90 -118.83
CA CYS A 211 -69.71 17.06 -119.41
C CYS A 211 -69.21 17.31 -120.85
N GLN A 212 -67.89 17.33 -121.05
CA GLN A 212 -67.28 17.54 -122.37
C GLN A 212 -67.63 16.43 -123.38
N ALA A 213 -67.82 15.19 -122.91
CA ALA A 213 -68.19 14.07 -123.77
C ALA A 213 -69.68 14.10 -124.22
N LYS A 214 -70.58 14.66 -123.41
CA LYS A 214 -72.03 14.73 -123.70
C LYS A 214 -72.46 15.97 -124.48
N MET A 215 -71.71 17.06 -124.37
CA MET A 215 -72.04 18.36 -124.98
C MET A 215 -71.14 18.59 -126.21
N GLY A 216 -71.64 18.28 -127.40
CA GLY A 216 -70.89 18.39 -128.67
C GLY A 216 -70.38 19.80 -128.99
N VAL A 217 -71.20 20.64 -129.62
CA VAL A 217 -70.79 21.98 -130.13
C VAL A 217 -70.60 23.01 -129.00
N PHE A 218 -71.18 22.77 -127.81
CA PHE A 218 -71.15 23.69 -126.66
C PHE A 218 -70.10 23.34 -125.59
N LYS A 219 -68.91 22.84 -125.98
CA LYS A 219 -67.83 22.43 -125.05
C LYS A 219 -67.36 23.54 -124.10
N ALA A 220 -67.47 24.80 -124.51
CA ALA A 220 -67.05 25.96 -123.70
C ALA A 220 -67.88 26.13 -122.41
N LEU A 221 -69.16 25.75 -122.39
CA LEU A 221 -70.01 25.85 -121.19
C LEU A 221 -69.56 24.90 -120.07
N CYS A 222 -68.95 23.76 -120.41
CA CYS A 222 -68.39 22.86 -119.40
C CYS A 222 -67.20 23.46 -118.66
N HIS A 223 -66.58 24.54 -119.14
CA HIS A 223 -65.51 25.21 -118.39
C HIS A 223 -66.01 25.93 -117.12
N ALA A 224 -67.32 26.21 -117.01
CA ALA A 224 -67.95 26.69 -115.78
C ALA A 224 -67.78 25.67 -114.62
N THR A 225 -67.52 24.40 -114.93
CA THR A 225 -67.21 23.39 -113.90
C THR A 225 -65.84 23.57 -113.22
N LYS A 226 -64.96 24.49 -113.70
CA LYS A 226 -63.75 24.91 -112.96
C LYS A 226 -64.09 25.53 -111.60
N LEU A 227 -65.29 26.09 -111.43
CA LEU A 227 -65.78 26.57 -110.14
C LEU A 227 -65.89 25.42 -109.11
N PHE A 228 -66.22 24.20 -109.54
CA PHE A 228 -66.27 23.03 -108.66
C PHE A 228 -64.88 22.61 -108.15
N LEU A 229 -63.80 22.85 -108.90
CA LEU A 229 -62.44 22.63 -108.38
C LEU A 229 -62.06 23.66 -107.30
N ALA A 230 -62.52 24.91 -107.41
CA ALA A 230 -62.32 25.92 -106.37
C ALA A 230 -63.08 25.57 -105.08
N LEU A 231 -64.28 25.00 -105.20
CA LEU A 231 -65.06 24.48 -104.07
C LEU A 231 -64.39 23.30 -103.35
N CYS A 232 -63.44 22.60 -104.00
CA CYS A 232 -62.67 21.55 -103.34
C CYS A 232 -61.55 22.08 -102.43
N TYR A 233 -61.11 23.34 -102.60
CA TYR A 233 -59.95 23.90 -101.88
C TYR A 233 -60.06 23.85 -100.35
N PRO A 234 -61.23 24.07 -99.71
CA PRO A 234 -61.40 23.90 -98.27
C PRO A 234 -61.07 22.49 -97.77
N ALA A 235 -61.23 21.45 -98.60
CA ALA A 235 -60.91 20.07 -98.23
C ALA A 235 -59.39 19.81 -98.08
N LYS A 236 -58.54 20.73 -98.57
CA LYS A 236 -57.08 20.66 -98.40
C LYS A 236 -56.64 20.91 -96.95
N ILE A 237 -57.43 21.65 -96.18
CA ILE A 237 -57.16 21.90 -94.75
C ILE A 237 -57.23 20.57 -93.97
N ILE A 238 -58.20 19.71 -94.30
CA ILE A 238 -58.37 18.40 -93.67
C ILE A 238 -57.17 17.48 -93.95
N ASP A 239 -56.54 17.64 -95.11
CA ASP A 239 -55.36 16.85 -95.52
C ASP A 239 -54.10 17.15 -94.68
N VAL A 240 -53.96 18.40 -94.22
CA VAL A 240 -52.86 18.80 -93.30
C VAL A 240 -53.01 18.11 -91.95
N PHE A 241 -54.25 17.92 -91.47
CA PHE A 241 -54.51 17.16 -90.25
C PHE A 241 -54.25 15.66 -90.44
N CYS A 242 -54.58 15.09 -91.60
CA CYS A 242 -54.38 13.66 -91.90
C CYS A 242 -52.93 13.27 -92.24
N SER A 243 -52.10 14.20 -92.73
CA SER A 243 -50.67 13.98 -93.00
C SER A 243 -49.76 14.33 -91.81
N GLY A 244 -50.36 14.63 -90.66
CA GLY A 244 -49.74 15.37 -89.58
C GLY A 244 -48.58 14.66 -88.86
N TYR A 245 -47.46 15.39 -88.81
CA TYR A 245 -46.27 15.17 -87.99
C TYR A 245 -46.60 15.43 -86.51
N TRP A 246 -46.86 14.35 -85.75
CA TRP A 246 -47.22 14.44 -84.32
C TRP A 246 -46.38 13.51 -83.44
N ASP A 247 -45.10 13.31 -83.75
CA ASP A 247 -44.24 12.43 -82.97
C ASP A 247 -43.86 13.08 -81.62
N LEU A 248 -44.82 13.13 -80.70
CA LEU A 248 -44.57 13.43 -79.30
C LEU A 248 -43.72 12.28 -78.76
N SER A 249 -42.45 12.56 -78.50
CA SER A 249 -41.51 11.59 -77.94
C SER A 249 -42.00 11.12 -76.56
N TRP A 250 -42.76 10.02 -76.54
CA TRP A 250 -43.25 9.39 -75.31
C TRP A 250 -42.11 9.00 -74.36
N GLY A 251 -40.94 8.72 -74.93
CA GLY A 251 -39.71 8.49 -74.18
C GLY A 251 -39.26 9.68 -73.34
N LEU A 252 -39.62 10.93 -73.69
CA LEU A 252 -39.34 12.10 -72.84
C LEU A 252 -40.30 12.17 -71.64
N LEU A 253 -41.60 11.94 -71.86
CA LEU A 253 -42.60 11.98 -70.78
C LEU A 253 -42.40 10.84 -69.77
N ASP A 254 -42.08 9.64 -70.25
CA ASP A 254 -41.79 8.51 -69.38
C ASP A 254 -40.53 8.78 -68.55
N LYS A 255 -39.47 9.34 -69.15
CA LYS A 255 -38.26 9.78 -68.43
C LYS A 255 -38.56 10.84 -67.37
N ILE A 256 -39.44 11.80 -67.64
CA ILE A 256 -39.83 12.83 -66.66
C ILE A 256 -40.54 12.18 -65.46
N SER A 257 -41.45 11.24 -65.71
CA SER A 257 -42.16 10.53 -64.63
C SER A 257 -41.22 9.70 -63.75
N GLU A 258 -40.23 9.05 -64.38
CA GLU A 258 -39.22 8.26 -63.69
C GLU A 258 -38.30 9.13 -62.83
N ARG A 259 -37.83 10.25 -63.38
CA ARG A 259 -37.03 11.25 -62.65
C ARG A 259 -37.79 11.86 -61.48
N TYR A 260 -39.09 12.11 -61.64
CA TYR A 260 -39.93 12.61 -60.54
C TYR A 260 -40.07 11.57 -59.43
N ARG A 261 -40.27 10.28 -59.78
CA ARG A 261 -40.33 9.19 -58.79
C ARG A 261 -39.00 9.04 -58.05
N GLU A 262 -37.88 9.12 -58.77
CA GLU A 262 -36.55 9.14 -58.15
C GLU A 262 -36.42 10.30 -57.18
N PHE A 263 -36.84 11.52 -57.56
CA PHE A 263 -36.78 12.70 -56.69
C PHE A 263 -37.57 12.53 -55.40
N VAL A 264 -38.82 12.03 -55.46
CA VAL A 264 -39.65 11.78 -54.26
C VAL A 264 -38.99 10.75 -53.36
N ARG A 265 -38.45 9.65 -53.92
CA ARG A 265 -37.73 8.62 -53.17
C ARG A 265 -36.49 9.17 -52.47
N HIS A 266 -35.70 10.00 -53.16
CA HIS A 266 -34.51 10.61 -52.55
C HIS A 266 -34.87 11.54 -51.38
N ILE A 267 -36.00 12.26 -51.47
CA ILE A 267 -36.46 13.08 -50.35
C ILE A 267 -36.85 12.19 -49.16
N GLU A 268 -37.60 11.11 -49.39
CA GLU A 268 -37.99 10.18 -48.34
C GLU A 268 -36.76 9.57 -47.62
N GLU A 269 -35.80 9.07 -48.40
CA GLU A 269 -34.55 8.47 -47.89
C GLU A 269 -33.65 9.47 -47.14
N MET A 270 -33.69 10.76 -47.49
CA MET A 270 -32.89 11.80 -46.83
C MET A 270 -33.34 12.07 -45.38
N PHE A 271 -34.60 11.78 -45.06
CA PHE A 271 -35.20 12.03 -43.74
C PHE A 271 -35.56 10.75 -42.96
N ASP A 272 -35.33 9.57 -43.54
CA ASP A 272 -35.51 8.29 -42.85
C ASP A 272 -34.34 8.01 -41.91
N ALA A 273 -34.49 8.40 -40.65
CA ALA A 273 -33.50 8.20 -39.61
C ALA A 273 -34.14 7.70 -38.31
N ASN A 274 -33.45 6.76 -37.65
CA ASN A 274 -33.75 6.32 -36.29
C ASN A 274 -32.62 6.77 -35.37
N ILE A 275 -32.93 7.59 -34.38
CA ILE A 275 -31.94 8.14 -33.44
C ILE A 275 -32.06 7.36 -32.14
N THR A 276 -30.94 6.80 -31.69
CA THR A 276 -30.83 6.11 -30.39
C THR A 276 -29.79 6.82 -29.54
N PHE A 277 -30.14 7.08 -28.28
CA PHE A 277 -29.24 7.68 -27.30
C PHE A 277 -28.60 6.56 -26.47
N GLU A 278 -27.30 6.36 -26.63
CA GLU A 278 -26.51 5.43 -25.83
C GLU A 278 -25.69 6.23 -24.82
N HIS A 279 -25.82 5.87 -23.53
CA HIS A 279 -25.09 6.49 -22.44
C HIS A 279 -24.22 5.44 -21.78
N GLU A 280 -22.90 5.57 -21.87
CA GLU A 280 -21.95 4.72 -21.15
C GLU A 280 -21.43 5.46 -19.91
N PHE A 281 -22.14 5.31 -18.79
CA PHE A 281 -21.65 5.74 -17.47
C PHE A 281 -21.36 4.51 -16.62
N PHE A 282 -20.08 4.13 -16.54
CA PHE A 282 -19.64 3.05 -15.66
C PHE A 282 -19.15 3.65 -14.34
N PHE A 283 -19.95 3.54 -13.28
CA PHE A 283 -19.54 3.84 -11.91
C PHE A 283 -19.90 2.66 -11.01
N ASP A 284 -18.94 1.76 -10.81
CA ASP A 284 -19.06 0.68 -9.83
C ASP A 284 -18.64 1.18 -8.45
N THR A 285 -19.61 1.50 -7.60
CA THR A 285 -19.37 1.72 -6.16
C THR A 285 -20.00 0.58 -5.35
N ASN A 286 -19.63 -0.66 -5.63
CA ASN A 286 -20.08 -1.82 -4.86
C ASN A 286 -19.08 -2.16 -3.74
N SER A 287 -18.80 -1.19 -2.87
CA SER A 287 -18.04 -1.44 -1.65
C SER A 287 -19.01 -1.83 -0.54
N SER A 288 -18.90 -3.08 -0.06
CA SER A 288 -19.76 -3.64 0.98
C SER A 288 -19.62 -2.95 2.36
N LYS A 289 -18.59 -2.13 2.53
CA LYS A 289 -18.35 -1.28 3.71
C LYS A 289 -17.72 0.06 3.31
N SER A 290 -18.01 1.11 4.08
CA SER A 290 -17.32 2.39 3.95
C SER A 290 -15.88 2.28 4.50
N LEU A 291 -14.93 3.05 3.95
CA LEU A 291 -13.57 3.08 4.49
C LEU A 291 -13.51 3.62 5.93
N ALA A 292 -14.50 4.42 6.34
CA ALA A 292 -14.65 4.88 7.73
C ALA A 292 -14.91 3.69 8.68
N ASP A 293 -15.82 2.79 8.30
CA ASP A 293 -16.16 1.61 9.11
C ASP A 293 -14.99 0.63 9.19
N VAL A 294 -14.26 0.44 8.08
CA VAL A 294 -13.04 -0.38 8.07
C VAL A 294 -11.95 0.22 8.96
N GLY A 295 -11.78 1.55 8.93
CA GLY A 295 -10.83 2.25 9.78
C GLY A 295 -11.15 2.12 11.27
N GLU A 296 -12.40 2.30 11.66
CA GLU A 296 -12.82 2.17 13.06
C GLU A 296 -12.73 0.71 13.54
N GLU A 297 -13.08 -0.28 12.71
CA GLU A 297 -12.88 -1.70 13.02
C GLU A 297 -11.39 -2.04 13.25
N ILE A 298 -10.49 -1.57 12.38
CA ILE A 298 -9.03 -1.78 12.54
C ILE A 298 -8.53 -1.15 13.84
N ILE A 299 -8.94 0.09 14.13
CA ILE A 299 -8.53 0.79 15.36
C ILE A 299 -9.09 0.10 16.59
N GLN A 300 -10.33 -0.37 16.54
CA GLN A 300 -10.97 -1.07 17.64
C GLN A 300 -10.31 -2.43 17.89
N ASP A 301 -9.92 -3.16 16.84
CA ASP A 301 -9.22 -4.44 16.97
C ASP A 301 -7.79 -4.25 17.47
N ILE A 302 -7.08 -3.20 17.01
CA ILE A 302 -5.77 -2.83 17.53
C ILE A 302 -5.89 -2.38 18.99
N ASN A 303 -6.81 -1.50 19.35
CA ASN A 303 -6.98 -1.05 20.74
C ASN A 303 -7.40 -2.19 21.65
N LYS A 304 -8.22 -3.14 21.19
CA LYS A 304 -8.57 -4.32 21.97
C LYS A 304 -7.34 -5.19 22.23
N ARG A 305 -6.50 -5.41 21.22
CA ARG A 305 -5.23 -6.17 21.33
C ARG A 305 -4.16 -5.42 22.14
N LEU A 306 -4.09 -4.10 22.02
CA LEU A 306 -3.15 -3.22 22.71
C LEU A 306 -3.59 -2.90 24.15
N SER A 307 -4.88 -2.96 24.48
CA SER A 307 -5.36 -2.83 25.87
C SER A 307 -4.87 -3.99 26.74
N SER A 308 -4.73 -5.19 26.16
CA SER A 308 -4.02 -6.31 26.78
C SER A 308 -2.54 -6.00 27.01
N PHE A 309 -1.94 -5.13 26.18
CA PHE A 309 -0.60 -4.58 26.38
C PHE A 309 -0.55 -3.47 27.45
N ILE A 310 -1.62 -2.76 27.80
CA ILE A 310 -1.61 -1.79 28.93
C ILE A 310 -1.38 -2.51 30.28
N PHE A 311 -1.76 -3.79 30.38
CA PHE A 311 -1.36 -4.69 31.47
C PHE A 311 0.17 -4.91 31.56
N LEU A 312 0.95 -4.55 30.53
CA LEU A 312 2.41 -4.64 30.57
C LEU A 312 3.02 -3.68 31.57
N SER A 313 2.43 -2.52 31.87
CA SER A 313 2.98 -1.64 32.91
C SER A 313 3.05 -2.38 34.26
N SER A 314 2.00 -3.11 34.62
CA SER A 314 1.98 -3.99 35.81
C SER A 314 2.96 -5.16 35.67
N PHE A 315 3.19 -5.64 34.44
CA PHE A 315 4.16 -6.69 34.16
C PHE A 315 5.61 -6.20 34.31
N VAL A 316 5.91 -4.92 34.04
CA VAL A 316 7.24 -4.33 34.23
C VAL A 316 7.64 -4.39 35.71
N ASP A 317 6.71 -4.06 36.61
CA ASP A 317 6.97 -4.11 38.04
C ASP A 317 7.27 -5.54 38.50
N ILE A 318 6.46 -6.50 38.07
CA ILE A 318 6.67 -7.93 38.35
C ILE A 318 8.01 -8.40 37.77
N LEU A 319 8.31 -8.03 36.53
CA LEU A 319 9.55 -8.38 35.84
C LEU A 319 10.76 -7.77 36.58
N CYS A 320 10.66 -6.54 37.05
CA CYS A 320 11.70 -5.90 37.85
C CYS A 320 11.99 -6.68 39.13
N TRP A 321 10.95 -7.09 39.89
CA TRP A 321 11.10 -7.93 41.07
C TRP A 321 11.71 -9.30 40.77
N VAL A 322 11.25 -9.98 39.71
CA VAL A 322 11.82 -11.24 39.25
C VAL A 322 13.30 -11.08 38.92
N MET A 323 13.67 -9.99 38.25
CA MET A 323 15.06 -9.71 37.89
C MET A 323 15.95 -9.50 39.12
N VAL A 324 15.50 -8.69 40.08
CA VAL A 324 16.19 -8.49 41.36
C VAL A 324 16.42 -9.83 42.06
N VAL A 325 15.39 -10.66 42.20
CA VAL A 325 15.50 -11.98 42.83
C VAL A 325 16.49 -12.89 42.09
N THR A 326 16.45 -12.91 40.75
CA THR A 326 17.36 -13.77 39.96
C THR A 326 18.83 -13.34 40.05
N VAL A 327 19.11 -12.05 40.21
CA VAL A 327 20.47 -11.52 40.43
C VAL A 327 21.03 -12.02 41.76
N PHE A 328 20.24 -11.92 42.84
CA PHE A 328 20.63 -12.45 44.15
C PHE A 328 20.76 -13.98 44.14
N PHE A 329 19.86 -14.67 43.43
CA PHE A 329 19.93 -16.13 43.28
C PHE A 329 21.22 -16.57 42.55
N LYS A 330 21.59 -15.91 41.45
CA LYS A 330 22.86 -16.14 40.72
C LYS A 330 24.08 -15.87 41.61
N ALA A 331 24.07 -14.78 42.38
CA ALA A 331 25.14 -14.45 43.32
C ALA A 331 25.27 -15.51 44.43
N THR A 332 24.14 -16.01 44.93
CA THR A 332 24.08 -17.06 45.96
C THR A 332 24.59 -18.40 45.43
N ILE A 333 24.18 -18.82 44.22
CA ILE A 333 24.72 -20.03 43.58
C ILE A 333 26.23 -19.93 43.38
N PHE A 334 26.72 -18.79 42.92
CA PHE A 334 28.17 -18.56 42.76
C PHE A 334 28.88 -18.67 44.10
N TYR A 335 28.33 -18.06 45.16
CA TYR A 335 28.85 -18.17 46.53
C TYR A 335 28.92 -19.62 47.01
N LEU A 336 27.83 -20.38 46.91
CA LEU A 336 27.77 -21.77 47.34
C LEU A 336 28.75 -22.65 46.56
N ARG A 337 28.81 -22.50 45.23
CA ARG A 337 29.75 -23.27 44.39
C ARG A 337 31.21 -22.92 44.70
N TYR A 338 31.52 -21.65 44.89
CA TYR A 338 32.87 -21.19 45.25
C TYR A 338 33.31 -21.75 46.61
N MET A 339 32.39 -21.80 47.57
CA MET A 339 32.66 -22.33 48.91
C MET A 339 32.76 -23.86 48.91
N HIS A 340 31.97 -24.58 48.12
CA HIS A 340 31.96 -26.06 48.17
C HIS A 340 33.03 -26.70 47.27
N SER A 341 33.25 -26.19 46.06
CA SER A 341 34.17 -26.79 45.09
C SER A 341 35.51 -26.05 45.00
N ARG A 342 36.61 -26.82 45.03
CA ARG A 342 37.98 -26.33 44.82
C ARG A 342 38.32 -26.14 43.34
N GLN A 343 37.71 -26.94 42.47
CA GLN A 343 37.95 -26.94 41.01
C GLN A 343 37.10 -25.89 40.27
N PHE A 344 35.96 -25.48 40.83
CA PHE A 344 35.01 -24.59 40.16
C PHE A 344 35.65 -23.26 39.71
N GLN A 345 35.82 -23.07 38.39
CA GLN A 345 36.44 -21.88 37.78
C GLN A 345 37.82 -21.53 38.39
N ASN A 346 38.61 -22.55 38.76
CA ASN A 346 39.94 -22.37 39.36
C ASN A 346 41.05 -22.29 38.31
N VAL A 347 40.88 -21.40 37.34
CA VAL A 347 41.79 -21.27 36.17
C VAL A 347 42.58 -19.96 36.20
N PHE A 348 42.25 -19.07 37.13
CA PHE A 348 42.82 -17.73 37.22
C PHE A 348 44.03 -17.67 38.15
N LEU A 349 45.14 -17.15 37.63
CA LEU A 349 46.32 -16.79 38.41
C LEU A 349 46.02 -15.55 39.26
N THR A 350 46.07 -15.72 40.57
CA THR A 350 45.88 -14.64 41.57
C THR A 350 47.20 -14.32 42.27
N LYS A 351 47.27 -13.16 42.94
CA LYS A 351 48.46 -12.77 43.74
C LYS A 351 48.80 -13.82 44.81
N ILE A 352 47.79 -14.49 45.37
CA ILE A 352 47.96 -15.55 46.36
C ILE A 352 48.82 -16.70 45.82
N LEU A 353 48.65 -17.07 44.55
CA LEU A 353 49.45 -18.12 43.92
C LEU A 353 50.92 -17.68 43.79
N SER A 354 51.16 -16.45 43.33
CA SER A 354 52.52 -15.88 43.25
C SER A 354 53.20 -15.79 44.62
N ASP A 355 52.45 -15.52 45.68
CA ASP A 355 52.97 -15.52 47.06
C ASP A 355 53.27 -16.92 47.60
N ILE A 356 52.53 -17.95 47.14
CA ILE A 356 52.83 -19.36 47.45
C ILE A 356 54.10 -19.79 46.71
N ASP A 357 54.23 -19.45 45.44
CA ASP A 357 55.37 -19.79 44.58
C ASP A 357 56.68 -19.20 45.13
N ARG A 358 56.68 -17.89 45.42
CA ARG A 358 57.83 -17.20 46.03
C ARG A 358 58.23 -17.76 47.40
N ARG A 359 57.31 -18.41 48.11
CA ARG A 359 57.66 -19.11 49.37
C ARG A 359 58.34 -20.44 49.10
N HIS A 360 57.90 -21.21 48.11
CA HIS A 360 58.52 -22.48 47.75
C HIS A 360 59.92 -22.28 47.18
N GLU A 361 60.11 -21.23 46.35
CA GLU A 361 61.41 -20.81 45.85
C GLU A 361 62.41 -20.54 47.00
N LYS A 362 61.96 -19.85 48.06
CA LYS A 362 62.78 -19.61 49.26
C LYS A 362 63.16 -20.87 50.04
N HIS A 363 62.38 -21.95 49.89
CA HIS A 363 62.66 -23.25 50.51
C HIS A 363 63.46 -24.19 49.59
N GLY A 364 63.94 -23.70 48.43
CA GLY A 364 64.80 -24.45 47.51
C GLY A 364 64.04 -25.30 46.48
N TYR A 365 62.74 -25.09 46.31
CA TYR A 365 61.98 -25.73 45.22
C TYR A 365 62.02 -24.88 43.94
N ASP A 366 61.94 -25.54 42.78
CA ASP A 366 61.90 -24.84 41.49
C ASP A 366 60.63 -23.96 41.37
N PRO A 367 60.77 -22.72 40.87
CA PRO A 367 59.63 -21.82 40.75
C PRO A 367 58.64 -22.30 39.68
N LEU A 368 57.35 -22.24 39.99
CA LEU A 368 56.27 -22.59 39.07
C LEU A 368 56.13 -21.53 37.97
N LEU A 369 56.38 -20.26 38.26
CA LEU A 369 56.34 -19.15 37.31
C LEU A 369 57.74 -18.85 36.75
N PRO A 370 57.91 -18.60 35.43
CA PRO A 370 56.88 -18.38 34.40
C PRO A 370 56.22 -19.65 33.85
N LEU A 371 54.94 -19.54 33.46
CA LEU A 371 54.19 -20.62 32.81
C LEU A 371 54.75 -20.98 31.44
N HIS A 372 54.76 -22.29 31.12
CA HIS A 372 55.14 -22.83 29.81
C HIS A 372 54.12 -22.46 28.72
N GLN A 373 54.48 -22.56 27.43
CA GLN A 373 53.60 -22.09 26.33
C GLN A 373 52.23 -22.77 26.31
N LEU A 374 52.17 -24.09 26.54
CA LEU A 374 50.91 -24.84 26.61
C LEU A 374 50.08 -24.48 27.85
N GLU A 375 50.75 -24.21 28.98
CA GLU A 375 50.09 -23.82 30.22
C GLU A 375 49.49 -22.41 30.14
N ARG A 376 50.15 -21.49 29.42
CA ARG A 376 49.61 -20.16 29.13
C ARG A 376 48.32 -20.24 28.33
N ALA A 377 48.07 -21.31 27.57
CA ALA A 377 46.79 -21.51 26.91
C ALA A 377 45.67 -21.90 27.91
N LYS A 378 45.99 -22.67 28.95
CA LYS A 378 45.05 -23.17 29.98
C LYS A 378 44.81 -22.15 31.10
N TYR A 379 45.86 -21.58 31.68
CA TYR A 379 45.78 -20.68 32.84
C TYR A 379 46.03 -19.22 32.45
N MET A 380 45.28 -18.30 33.06
CA MET A 380 45.36 -16.87 32.72
C MET A 380 45.37 -15.97 33.95
N LYS A 381 45.99 -14.78 33.86
CA LYS A 381 45.88 -13.76 34.91
C LYS A 381 44.47 -13.20 34.94
N LEU A 382 43.96 -12.89 36.14
CA LEU A 382 42.61 -12.33 36.29
C LEU A 382 42.41 -10.98 35.56
N THR A 383 43.48 -10.20 35.41
CA THR A 383 43.50 -8.91 34.71
C THR A 383 43.78 -9.01 33.21
N SER A 384 43.90 -10.22 32.65
CA SER A 384 44.18 -10.39 31.23
C SER A 384 42.96 -10.04 30.38
N LEU A 385 43.18 -9.31 29.28
CA LEU A 385 42.16 -9.00 28.26
C LEU A 385 41.81 -10.21 27.38
N ARG A 386 42.44 -11.36 27.61
CA ARG A 386 42.20 -12.55 26.82
C ARG A 386 40.87 -13.19 27.20
N LEU A 387 40.07 -13.48 26.19
CA LEU A 387 38.81 -14.20 26.29
C LEU A 387 39.04 -15.72 26.18
N THR A 388 38.28 -16.48 26.95
CA THR A 388 38.16 -17.93 26.76
C THR A 388 37.23 -18.24 25.58
N LEU A 389 37.37 -19.44 24.98
CA LEU A 389 36.45 -19.88 23.93
C LEU A 389 34.99 -19.89 24.40
N PHE A 390 34.75 -20.29 25.65
CA PHE A 390 33.42 -20.28 26.25
C PHE A 390 32.85 -18.86 26.39
N GLU A 391 33.66 -17.91 26.87
CA GLU A 391 33.25 -16.49 26.94
C GLU A 391 33.01 -15.93 25.54
N PHE A 392 33.83 -16.27 24.55
CA PHE A 392 33.67 -15.80 23.17
C PHE A 392 32.39 -16.33 22.52
N VAL A 393 32.14 -17.64 22.58
CA VAL A 393 30.90 -18.24 22.05
C VAL A 393 29.68 -17.63 22.73
N SER A 394 29.73 -17.43 24.05
CA SER A 394 28.64 -16.79 24.78
C SER A 394 28.42 -15.33 24.37
N ILE A 395 29.48 -14.56 24.08
CA ILE A 395 29.36 -13.20 23.55
C ILE A 395 28.70 -13.20 22.18
N VAL A 396 29.13 -14.08 21.27
CA VAL A 396 28.59 -14.15 19.90
C VAL A 396 27.11 -14.50 19.91
N GLU A 397 26.71 -15.50 20.69
CA GLU A 397 25.31 -15.91 20.84
C GLU A 397 24.44 -14.76 21.37
N ASN A 398 24.89 -14.12 22.46
CA ASN A 398 24.18 -12.99 23.07
C ASN A 398 24.18 -11.75 22.16
N ALA A 399 25.24 -11.51 21.38
CA ALA A 399 25.33 -10.42 20.42
C ALA A 399 24.31 -10.59 19.29
N CYS A 400 24.12 -11.81 18.78
CA CYS A 400 23.14 -12.11 17.75
C CYS A 400 21.70 -11.85 18.23
N PHE A 401 21.37 -12.33 19.44
CA PHE A 401 20.06 -12.06 20.06
C PHE A 401 19.84 -10.55 20.28
N MET A 402 20.88 -9.84 20.76
CA MET A 402 20.78 -8.41 21.04
C MET A 402 20.71 -7.56 19.76
N ALA A 403 21.41 -7.94 18.70
CA ALA A 403 21.30 -7.31 17.38
C ALA A 403 19.87 -7.44 16.84
N THR A 404 19.25 -8.61 16.98
CA THR A 404 17.87 -8.86 16.54
C THR A 404 16.87 -7.99 17.29
N THR A 405 16.99 -7.89 18.62
CA THR A 405 16.11 -7.04 19.44
C THR A 405 16.32 -5.54 19.20
N CYS A 406 17.57 -5.09 18.99
CA CYS A 406 17.84 -3.71 18.61
C CYS A 406 17.28 -3.37 17.22
N LEU A 407 17.33 -4.30 16.26
CA LEU A 407 16.73 -4.12 14.93
C LEU A 407 15.20 -3.97 15.02
N GLN A 408 14.54 -4.74 15.89
CA GLN A 408 13.09 -4.59 16.14
C GLN A 408 12.75 -3.22 16.72
N LEU A 409 13.48 -2.75 17.74
CA LEU A 409 13.29 -1.41 18.31
C LEU A 409 13.54 -0.29 17.30
N PHE A 410 14.59 -0.44 16.48
CA PHE A 410 14.88 0.48 15.39
C PHE A 410 13.76 0.51 14.36
N ALA A 411 13.22 -0.65 13.95
CA ALA A 411 12.11 -0.74 13.00
C ALA A 411 10.85 -0.03 13.52
N ILE A 412 10.55 -0.16 14.82
CA ILE A 412 9.42 0.57 15.45
C ILE A 412 9.64 2.09 15.36
N CYS A 413 10.81 2.60 15.75
CA CYS A 413 11.11 4.03 15.70
C CYS A 413 11.14 4.56 14.26
N PHE A 414 11.67 3.78 13.32
CA PHE A 414 11.71 4.12 11.90
C PHE A 414 10.30 4.18 11.30
N LEU A 415 9.42 3.23 11.65
CA LEU A 415 8.04 3.21 11.18
C LEU A 415 7.24 4.40 11.73
N ASP A 416 7.45 4.76 12.99
CA ASP A 416 6.83 5.94 13.61
C ASP A 416 7.26 7.24 12.91
N TYR A 417 8.57 7.44 12.75
CA TYR A 417 9.11 8.58 12.01
C TYR A 417 8.65 8.60 10.55
N GLY A 418 8.69 7.46 9.87
CA GLY A 418 8.29 7.33 8.46
C GLY A 418 6.81 7.62 8.24
N LEU A 419 5.93 7.15 9.13
CA LEU A 419 4.50 7.43 9.07
C LEU A 419 4.21 8.92 9.32
N PHE A 420 4.86 9.52 10.33
CA PHE A 420 4.77 10.96 10.58
C PHE A 420 5.19 11.77 9.34
N TRP A 421 6.36 11.44 8.76
CA TRP A 421 6.90 12.16 7.61
C TRP A 421 6.04 12.01 6.35
N LEU A 422 5.47 10.81 6.12
CA LEU A 422 4.52 10.56 5.04
C LEU A 422 3.28 11.45 5.18
N LEU A 423 2.68 11.49 6.37
CA LEU A 423 1.48 12.30 6.63
C LEU A 423 1.77 13.80 6.57
N GLU A 424 2.92 14.25 7.07
CA GLU A 424 3.36 15.64 6.95
C GLU A 424 3.55 16.05 5.49
N THR A 425 4.16 15.18 4.67
CA THR A 425 4.33 15.40 3.23
C THR A 425 2.98 15.46 2.50
N MET A 426 2.06 14.55 2.81
CA MET A 426 0.69 14.59 2.27
C MET A 426 -0.04 15.87 2.69
N SER A 427 0.14 16.31 3.93
CA SER A 427 -0.48 17.54 4.44
C SER A 427 0.07 18.79 3.74
N PHE A 428 1.38 18.86 3.56
CA PHE A 428 2.06 19.96 2.88
C PHE A 428 1.62 20.11 1.42
N HIS A 429 1.64 19.01 0.65
CA HIS A 429 1.18 19.05 -0.73
C HIS A 429 -0.33 19.26 -0.85
N GLY A 430 -1.13 18.70 0.08
CA GLY A 430 -2.58 18.87 0.10
C GLY A 430 -3.03 20.32 0.31
N HIS A 431 -2.30 21.13 1.08
CA HIS A 431 -2.60 22.56 1.24
C HIS A 431 -2.14 23.41 0.05
N GLN A 432 -1.23 22.88 -0.78
CA GLN A 432 -0.64 23.61 -1.90
C GLN A 432 -1.41 23.40 -3.21
N GLU A 433 -2.16 22.31 -3.33
CA GLU A 433 -3.03 22.06 -4.48
C GLU A 433 -4.33 22.89 -4.37
N THR A 434 -4.60 23.69 -5.40
CA THR A 434 -5.93 24.28 -5.60
C THR A 434 -6.92 23.13 -5.80
N GLY A 435 -8.00 23.11 -5.01
CA GLY A 435 -8.97 22.00 -4.94
C GLY A 435 -9.41 21.43 -6.29
N LEU A 436 -9.94 20.20 -6.26
CA LEU A 436 -10.20 19.37 -7.44
C LEU A 436 -10.90 20.16 -8.57
N GLU A 437 -10.20 20.43 -9.68
CA GLU A 437 -10.78 21.05 -10.87
C GLU A 437 -11.66 20.02 -11.59
N VAL A 438 -12.96 20.23 -11.53
CA VAL A 438 -13.94 19.36 -12.18
C VAL A 438 -14.08 19.76 -13.65
N PRO A 439 -13.78 18.87 -14.62
CA PRO A 439 -14.05 19.15 -16.02
C PRO A 439 -15.57 19.19 -16.24
N ALA A 440 -16.04 20.30 -16.78
CA ALA A 440 -17.45 20.65 -16.69
C ALA A 440 -18.31 20.22 -17.90
N TYR A 441 -17.82 19.37 -18.81
CA TYR A 441 -18.57 19.09 -20.04
C TYR A 441 -18.55 17.63 -20.50
N VAL A 442 -19.73 17.20 -20.98
CA VAL A 442 -19.96 15.99 -21.78
C VAL A 442 -19.79 16.40 -23.24
N ASP A 443 -18.87 15.77 -23.97
CA ASP A 443 -18.79 15.96 -25.43
C ASP A 443 -19.76 14.98 -26.09
N LEU A 444 -20.72 15.53 -26.84
CA LEU A 444 -21.74 14.72 -27.52
C LEU A 444 -21.17 14.20 -28.85
N GLU A 445 -20.78 12.92 -28.89
CA GLU A 445 -20.28 12.29 -30.10
C GLU A 445 -21.43 11.71 -30.95
N ILE A 446 -21.63 12.23 -32.15
CA ILE A 446 -22.68 11.77 -33.07
C ILE A 446 -22.08 10.73 -34.04
N LYS A 447 -22.39 9.46 -33.78
CA LYS A 447 -22.02 8.33 -34.64
C LYS A 447 -23.08 8.14 -35.73
N GLY A 448 -22.73 8.45 -36.99
CA GLY A 448 -23.63 8.31 -38.15
C GLY A 448 -23.41 9.36 -39.24
N GLY A 449 -23.84 9.07 -40.47
CA GLY A 449 -23.75 9.99 -41.62
C GLY A 449 -25.12 10.45 -42.12
N GLY A 450 -25.14 11.39 -43.08
CA GLY A 450 -26.37 11.88 -43.72
C GLY A 450 -26.85 13.23 -43.21
N PHE A 451 -27.91 13.75 -43.83
CA PHE A 451 -28.42 15.10 -43.59
C PHE A 451 -28.85 15.33 -42.13
N VAL A 452 -29.57 14.36 -41.54
CA VAL A 452 -30.01 14.43 -40.14
C VAL A 452 -28.81 14.45 -39.19
N ALA A 453 -27.76 13.67 -39.47
CA ALA A 453 -26.55 13.66 -38.65
C ALA A 453 -25.79 15.00 -38.70
N ASP A 454 -25.75 15.68 -39.85
CA ASP A 454 -25.12 17.00 -39.99
C ASP A 454 -25.89 18.10 -39.26
N VAL A 455 -27.23 18.07 -39.31
CA VAL A 455 -28.08 18.96 -38.51
C VAL A 455 -27.83 18.73 -37.01
N MET A 456 -27.74 17.47 -36.59
CA MET A 456 -27.45 17.11 -35.21
C MET A 456 -26.07 17.58 -34.76
N ARG A 457 -25.04 17.54 -35.62
CA ARG A 457 -23.70 18.10 -35.30
C ARG A 457 -23.76 19.61 -35.09
N GLY A 458 -24.52 20.32 -35.92
CA GLY A 458 -24.74 21.76 -35.75
C GLY A 458 -25.38 22.08 -34.40
N ILE A 459 -26.38 21.30 -34.00
CA ILE A 459 -27.07 21.42 -32.72
C ILE A 459 -26.11 21.10 -31.55
N ALA A 460 -25.42 19.96 -31.58
CA ALA A 460 -24.49 19.54 -30.54
C ALA A 460 -23.40 20.59 -30.27
N ASN A 461 -22.87 21.21 -31.34
CA ASN A 461 -21.88 22.29 -31.21
C ASN A 461 -22.47 23.56 -30.56
N ALA A 462 -23.75 23.86 -30.76
CA ALA A 462 -24.43 25.00 -30.16
C ALA A 462 -24.78 24.78 -28.68
N PHE A 463 -24.96 23.53 -28.26
CA PHE A 463 -25.27 23.14 -26.88
C PHE A 463 -24.03 22.83 -26.03
N ARG A 464 -22.80 23.01 -26.54
CA ARG A 464 -21.58 22.90 -25.73
C ARG A 464 -21.67 23.87 -24.56
N PRO A 465 -21.84 23.38 -23.32
CA PRO A 465 -22.08 24.27 -22.20
C PRO A 465 -20.78 25.02 -21.87
N LEU A 466 -20.89 26.34 -21.70
CA LEU A 466 -19.89 27.17 -21.03
C LEU A 466 -20.08 27.01 -19.52
N THR A 467 -19.89 25.81 -18.99
CA THR A 467 -20.11 25.53 -17.57
C THR A 467 -18.97 26.10 -16.73
N GLN A 468 -19.36 26.76 -15.64
CA GLN A 468 -18.47 27.41 -14.69
C GLN A 468 -17.72 26.34 -13.87
N LYS A 469 -16.40 26.45 -13.83
CA LYS A 469 -15.53 25.60 -13.02
C LYS A 469 -15.96 25.64 -11.54
N SER A 470 -16.45 24.54 -11.00
CA SER A 470 -16.67 24.39 -9.56
C SER A 470 -15.40 23.83 -8.92
N ILE A 471 -14.80 24.60 -8.02
CA ILE A 471 -13.66 24.16 -7.20
C ILE A 471 -14.22 23.51 -5.95
N LEU A 472 -13.94 22.22 -5.74
CA LEU A 472 -14.31 21.53 -4.51
C LEU A 472 -13.24 21.76 -3.45
N ASP A 473 -13.63 22.17 -2.23
CA ASP A 473 -12.70 22.42 -1.13
C ASP A 473 -12.27 21.09 -0.46
N VAL A 474 -10.98 20.75 -0.55
CA VAL A 474 -10.39 19.50 -0.03
C VAL A 474 -9.78 19.67 1.36
N ASN A 475 -9.70 20.91 1.86
CA ASN A 475 -9.07 21.25 3.13
C ASN A 475 -9.56 20.43 4.35
N PRO A 476 -10.85 20.08 4.50
CA PRO A 476 -11.34 19.35 5.67
C PRO A 476 -10.80 17.91 5.80
N CYS A 477 -10.35 17.30 4.69
CA CYS A 477 -9.92 15.90 4.68
C CYS A 477 -8.41 15.73 4.82
N ILE A 478 -7.64 16.80 4.94
CA ILE A 478 -6.17 16.74 4.99
C ILE A 478 -5.72 16.17 6.35
N PRO A 479 -4.79 15.19 6.38
CA PRO A 479 -4.33 14.61 7.63
C PRO A 479 -3.50 15.62 8.44
N LEU A 480 -3.75 15.68 9.75
CA LEU A 480 -2.98 16.45 10.71
C LEU A 480 -2.13 15.48 11.56
N PRO A 481 -0.83 15.32 11.26
CA PRO A 481 0.00 14.32 11.92
C PRO A 481 0.33 14.69 13.38
N VAL A 482 0.54 13.67 14.20
CA VAL A 482 1.04 13.79 15.57
C VAL A 482 2.55 13.57 15.58
N LYS A 483 3.26 14.56 16.12
CA LYS A 483 4.73 14.58 16.14
C LYS A 483 5.29 13.52 17.11
N PRO A 484 6.29 12.72 16.70
CA PRO A 484 7.00 11.81 17.60
C PRO A 484 7.78 12.54 18.70
N ASP A 485 7.86 11.94 19.88
CA ASP A 485 8.75 12.41 20.94
C ASP A 485 10.17 11.86 20.76
N TYR A 486 11.07 12.71 20.26
CA TYR A 486 12.47 12.36 20.05
C TYR A 486 13.24 12.09 21.36
N ALA A 487 12.75 12.53 22.51
CA ALA A 487 13.38 12.23 23.81
C ALA A 487 13.28 10.73 24.12
N GLU A 488 12.14 10.11 23.83
CA GLU A 488 11.95 8.66 24.01
C GLU A 488 12.87 7.86 23.09
N TYR A 489 13.08 8.33 21.85
CA TYR A 489 14.00 7.70 20.90
C TYR A 489 15.44 7.73 21.41
N LEU A 490 15.85 8.88 21.98
CA LEU A 490 17.17 9.03 22.60
C LEU A 490 17.33 8.07 23.78
N ILE A 491 16.31 7.93 24.63
CA ILE A 491 16.34 7.01 25.78
C ILE A 491 16.46 5.55 25.30
N ILE A 492 15.67 5.13 24.31
CA ILE A 492 15.75 3.78 23.73
C ILE A 492 17.16 3.53 23.17
N LEU A 493 17.71 4.48 22.42
CA LEU A 493 19.07 4.38 21.87
C LEU A 493 20.12 4.25 22.98
N LEU A 494 20.04 5.08 24.03
CA LEU A 494 20.96 5.02 25.17
C LEU A 494 20.88 3.69 25.92
N LEU A 495 19.68 3.13 26.11
CA LEU A 495 19.49 1.81 26.74
C LEU A 495 20.10 0.69 25.89
N CYS A 496 19.91 0.71 24.57
CA CYS A 496 20.54 -0.23 23.66
C CYS A 496 22.07 -0.12 23.68
N LEU A 497 22.62 1.09 23.61
CA LEU A 497 24.07 1.32 23.69
C LEU A 497 24.64 0.84 25.02
N LEU A 498 23.97 1.11 26.14
CA LEU A 498 24.36 0.62 27.46
C LEU A 498 24.35 -0.91 27.52
N ALA A 499 23.34 -1.57 26.92
CA ALA A 499 23.29 -3.03 26.87
C ALA A 499 24.46 -3.62 26.04
N TRP A 500 24.84 -2.97 24.93
CA TRP A 500 26.04 -3.33 24.14
C TRP A 500 27.33 -3.16 24.93
N LEU A 501 27.49 -2.05 25.65
CA LEU A 501 28.64 -1.84 26.52
C LEU A 501 28.72 -2.91 27.62
N ILE A 502 27.60 -3.27 28.23
CA ILE A 502 27.54 -4.33 29.23
C ILE A 502 27.88 -5.69 28.63
N LEU A 503 27.47 -5.99 27.39
CA LEU A 503 27.82 -7.26 26.74
C LEU A 503 29.33 -7.42 26.57
N LEU A 504 30.01 -6.36 26.14
CA LEU A 504 31.47 -6.35 25.98
C LEU A 504 32.20 -6.38 27.33
N ALA A 505 31.64 -5.71 28.35
CA ALA A 505 32.22 -5.64 29.69
C ALA A 505 31.93 -6.88 30.56
N GLU A 506 30.87 -7.65 30.26
CA GLU A 506 30.38 -8.80 31.04
C GLU A 506 31.49 -9.76 31.48
N PRO A 507 32.32 -10.35 30.59
CA PRO A 507 33.34 -11.33 31.02
C PRO A 507 34.33 -10.73 32.02
N TYR A 508 34.70 -9.45 31.87
CA TYR A 508 35.63 -8.77 32.75
C TYR A 508 35.00 -8.43 34.10
N ILE A 509 33.78 -7.93 34.11
CA ILE A 509 33.05 -7.60 35.33
C ILE A 509 32.75 -8.88 36.12
N LEU A 510 32.32 -9.96 35.47
CA LEU A 510 32.04 -11.22 36.16
C LEU A 510 33.31 -11.85 36.79
N ARG A 511 34.49 -11.64 36.21
CA ARG A 511 35.77 -12.08 36.81
C ARG A 511 36.09 -11.39 38.13
N THR A 512 35.61 -10.15 38.35
CA THR A 512 35.81 -9.43 39.62
C THR A 512 35.18 -10.14 40.83
N ARG A 513 34.21 -11.04 40.61
CA ARG A 513 33.62 -11.88 41.66
C ARG A 513 34.68 -12.72 42.39
N HIS A 514 35.73 -13.15 41.70
CA HIS A 514 36.83 -13.89 42.33
C HIS A 514 37.66 -13.01 43.28
N LEU A 515 37.82 -11.71 42.99
CA LEU A 515 38.46 -10.75 43.89
C LEU A 515 37.61 -10.50 45.13
N ILE A 516 36.30 -10.34 44.95
CA ILE A 516 35.34 -10.15 46.05
C ILE A 516 35.40 -11.36 47.00
N MET A 517 35.40 -12.59 46.44
CA MET A 517 35.55 -13.80 47.26
C MET A 517 36.88 -13.87 48.00
N ALA A 518 37.98 -13.52 47.34
CA ALA A 518 39.30 -13.51 47.97
C ALA A 518 39.40 -12.49 49.12
N TYR A 519 38.69 -11.37 49.01
CA TYR A 519 38.61 -10.35 50.06
C TYR A 519 37.80 -10.83 51.27
N PHE A 520 36.60 -11.38 51.08
CA PHE A 520 35.73 -11.81 52.19
C PHE A 520 36.18 -13.14 52.82
N TYR A 521 36.72 -14.08 52.03
CA TYR A 521 37.11 -15.42 52.46
C TYR A 521 38.56 -15.76 52.06
N PRO A 522 39.58 -15.09 52.65
CA PRO A 522 40.98 -15.26 52.27
C PRO A 522 41.51 -16.67 52.56
N LYS A 523 41.03 -17.32 53.64
CA LYS A 523 41.39 -18.72 53.97
C LYS A 523 40.99 -19.68 52.85
N ARG A 524 39.75 -19.58 52.36
CA ARG A 524 39.24 -20.42 51.28
C ARG A 524 39.95 -20.12 49.95
N ALA A 525 40.25 -18.86 49.67
CA ALA A 525 41.02 -18.48 48.50
C ALA A 525 42.45 -19.05 48.53
N LYS A 526 43.10 -19.10 49.70
CA LYS A 526 44.41 -19.75 49.90
C LYS A 526 44.36 -21.25 49.65
N GLU A 527 43.35 -21.95 50.17
CA GLU A 527 43.15 -23.39 49.90
C GLU A 527 43.01 -23.69 48.40
N ARG A 528 42.21 -22.87 47.69
CA ARG A 528 42.04 -23.00 46.24
C ARG A 528 43.31 -22.67 45.46
N GLY A 529 44.09 -21.70 45.93
CA GLY A 529 45.40 -21.36 45.39
C GLY A 529 46.41 -22.50 45.55
N MET A 530 46.47 -23.13 46.73
CA MET A 530 47.33 -24.31 46.96
C MET A 530 46.88 -25.51 46.11
N PHE A 531 45.57 -25.75 46.00
CA PHE A 531 45.05 -26.79 45.13
C PHE A 531 45.45 -26.58 43.66
N LEU A 532 45.38 -25.34 43.17
CA LEU A 532 45.82 -24.99 41.82
C LEU A 532 47.34 -25.20 41.64
N TYR A 533 48.14 -24.78 42.62
CA TYR A 533 49.60 -24.97 42.61
C TYR A 533 49.96 -26.45 42.47
N ASN A 534 49.40 -27.30 43.34
CA ASN A 534 49.65 -28.74 43.31
C ASN A 534 49.22 -29.35 41.98
N MET A 535 48.06 -28.96 41.46
CA MET A 535 47.56 -29.46 40.18
C MET A 535 48.49 -29.11 39.00
N ILE A 536 49.05 -27.89 38.97
CA ILE A 536 50.03 -27.51 37.93
C ILE A 536 51.34 -28.26 38.11
N SER A 537 51.82 -28.39 39.35
CA SER A 537 53.05 -29.13 39.66
C SER A 537 52.93 -30.61 39.28
N GLU A 538 51.80 -31.25 39.59
CA GLU A 538 51.52 -32.65 39.23
C GLU A 538 51.39 -32.82 37.71
N ASP A 539 50.66 -31.91 37.02
CA ASP A 539 50.56 -31.89 35.55
C ASP A 539 51.97 -31.83 34.91
N ARG A 540 52.89 -31.02 35.46
CA ARG A 540 54.28 -30.92 34.97
C ARG A 540 55.08 -32.19 35.18
N ILE A 541 55.00 -32.80 36.37
CA ILE A 541 55.70 -34.05 36.67
C ILE A 541 55.19 -35.15 35.73
N PHE A 542 53.87 -35.28 35.58
CA PHE A 542 53.26 -36.25 34.68
C PHE A 542 53.72 -36.04 33.22
N LEU A 543 53.72 -34.80 32.72
CA LEU A 543 54.21 -34.48 31.38
C LEU A 543 55.69 -34.83 31.21
N SER A 544 56.52 -34.58 32.23
CA SER A 544 57.95 -34.90 32.18
C SER A 544 58.22 -36.41 32.15
N LEU A 545 57.47 -37.21 32.93
CA LEU A 545 57.55 -38.66 32.93
C LEU A 545 57.10 -39.24 31.59
N TYR A 546 55.98 -38.76 31.05
CA TYR A 546 55.47 -39.19 29.75
C TYR A 546 56.42 -38.84 28.60
N ALA A 547 57.06 -37.66 28.65
CA ALA A 547 58.08 -37.28 27.69
C ALA A 547 59.33 -38.17 27.78
N ALA A 548 59.79 -38.51 28.99
CA ALA A 548 60.91 -39.42 29.20
C ALA A 548 60.61 -40.84 28.69
N GLU A 549 59.41 -41.36 28.93
CA GLU A 549 58.96 -42.67 28.43
C GLU A 549 58.83 -42.68 26.91
N SER A 550 58.31 -41.61 26.31
CA SER A 550 58.20 -41.45 24.85
C SER A 550 59.58 -41.41 24.18
N VAL A 551 60.53 -40.67 24.76
CA VAL A 551 61.92 -40.63 24.29
C VAL A 551 62.57 -42.00 24.43
N MET A 552 62.37 -42.69 25.55
CA MET A 552 62.91 -44.03 25.79
C MET A 552 62.36 -45.04 24.76
N SER A 553 61.06 -44.99 24.45
CA SER A 553 60.42 -45.80 23.40
C SER A 553 61.00 -45.52 22.00
N LEU A 554 61.23 -44.25 21.66
CA LEU A 554 61.83 -43.83 20.39
C LEU A 554 63.29 -44.26 20.26
N THR A 555 64.07 -44.27 21.35
CA THR A 555 65.43 -44.83 21.37
C THR A 555 65.44 -46.35 21.26
N THR A 556 64.51 -47.07 21.90
CA THR A 556 64.42 -48.55 21.78
C THR A 556 64.00 -49.03 20.39
N HIS A 557 63.24 -48.22 19.65
CA HIS A 557 62.89 -48.49 18.24
C HIS A 557 63.92 -47.96 17.23
N GLY A 558 65.10 -47.51 17.68
CA GLY A 558 66.24 -47.16 16.82
C GLY A 558 66.07 -45.86 16.02
N MET A 559 65.11 -45.00 16.39
CA MET A 559 64.83 -43.74 15.67
C MET A 559 65.57 -42.51 16.23
N LEU A 560 66.21 -42.61 17.40
CA LEU A 560 67.12 -41.60 17.95
C LEU A 560 68.47 -42.24 18.29
N SER A 561 69.56 -41.74 17.72
CA SER A 561 70.93 -42.12 18.11
C SER A 561 71.34 -41.43 19.41
N THR A 562 71.93 -42.19 20.34
CA THR A 562 72.52 -41.64 21.57
C THR A 562 73.79 -40.82 21.25
N PRO A 563 74.10 -39.76 22.01
CA PRO A 563 75.27 -38.90 21.77
C PRO A 563 76.62 -39.54 22.11
N GLU A 564 76.68 -40.84 22.42
CA GLU A 564 77.94 -41.57 22.65
C GLU A 564 78.62 -42.03 21.35
N ASN A 565 77.96 -41.94 20.19
CA ASN A 565 78.54 -42.35 18.90
C ASN A 565 79.20 -41.20 18.09
N LEU A 566 79.61 -40.11 18.74
CA LEU A 566 80.33 -38.99 18.10
C LEU A 566 81.79 -38.83 18.57
N LEU A 567 82.30 -39.77 19.36
CA LEU A 567 83.73 -39.93 19.68
C LEU A 567 84.15 -41.37 19.38
N GLY A 568 84.30 -41.65 18.08
CA GLY A 568 84.88 -42.86 17.52
C GLY A 568 85.45 -42.56 16.15
#